data_AF-A0A915C662-F1
#
_entry.id   AF-A0A915C662-F1
#
_cell.length_a   1.000
_cell.length_b   1.000
_cell.length_c   1.000
_cell.angle_alpha   90.00
_cell.angle_beta   90.00
_cell.angle_gamma   90.00
#
_symmetry.space_group_name_H-M   'P 1'
#
loop_
_entity.id
_entity.type
_entity.pdbx_description
1 polymer ?
#
loop_
_entity_poly.entity_id
_entity_poly.type
_entity_poly.pdbx_seq_one_letter_code
_entity_poly.pdbx_strand_id
1 'polypeptide(L)'
;MKIGVKKLVSAMPIGLTEKFIEPFAITVNPSHVPVALSRSTDLMGFWERVYNVVAFIVISSFAETVTMPVTVQLLRKYFGPGIDSTYALNVAAQSTFLLTNGNEFIDFPRPINSKLVYVSDIGIGKPQPLNEEFQNLMDSAKGGVMLVSMGSIVASSRMPMNIKNAFVSSFRAFPNITFIWKYEEDDDLGCDSQNIVKKKWIPQADLIGEFSSSCAFAPPEDHCCCVHITGFITVSVC
;
A
#
# COMPACT_ATOMS: atom_id res chain seq x y z
N MET A 1 -39.34 -2.92 11.10
CA MET A 1 -38.94 -4.24 11.61
C MET A 1 -37.41 -4.34 11.59
N LYS A 2 -36.72 -4.01 12.68
CA LYS A 2 -35.27 -4.25 12.79
C LYS A 2 -35.11 -5.74 13.09
N ILE A 3 -34.97 -6.55 12.04
CA ILE A 3 -34.63 -7.97 12.18
C ILE A 3 -33.29 -7.98 12.92
N GLY A 4 -33.25 -8.57 14.13
CA GLY A 4 -32.11 -8.58 15.05
C GLY A 4 -30.89 -9.37 14.58
N VAL A 5 -30.62 -9.39 13.26
CA VAL A 5 -29.40 -9.95 12.69
C VAL A 5 -28.24 -9.09 13.15
N LYS A 6 -27.37 -9.66 13.98
CA LYS A 6 -26.06 -9.06 14.27
C LYS A 6 -25.29 -8.97 12.96
N LYS A 7 -25.17 -7.77 12.39
CA LYS A 7 -24.39 -7.52 11.19
C LYS A 7 -22.94 -7.31 11.62
N LEU A 8 -22.14 -8.37 11.54
CA LEU A 8 -20.70 -8.28 11.68
C LEU A 8 -20.11 -7.92 10.32
N VAL A 9 -19.29 -6.88 10.28
CA VAL A 9 -18.54 -6.45 9.10
C VAL A 9 -17.07 -6.54 9.44
N SER A 10 -16.32 -7.25 8.61
CA SER A 10 -14.86 -7.29 8.68
C SER A 10 -14.28 -6.32 7.66
N ALA A 11 -13.19 -5.67 8.03
CA ALA A 11 -12.43 -4.82 7.11
C ALA A 11 -10.98 -5.30 7.07
N MET A 12 -10.42 -5.31 5.87
CA MET A 12 -9.06 -5.72 5.58
C MET A 12 -8.35 -4.56 4.88
N PRO A 13 -7.38 -3.90 5.55
CA PRO A 13 -6.76 -2.66 5.05
C PRO A 13 -5.77 -2.90 3.90
N ILE A 14 -5.49 -4.16 3.59
CA ILE A 14 -4.67 -4.61 2.46
C ILE A 14 -5.54 -5.39 1.48
N GLY A 15 -5.07 -5.54 0.24
CA GLY A 15 -5.71 -6.41 -0.76
C GLY A 15 -5.71 -7.88 -0.33
N LEU A 16 -6.51 -8.71 -1.00
CA LEU A 16 -6.75 -10.10 -0.62
C LEU A 16 -5.46 -10.92 -0.49
N THR A 17 -5.29 -11.55 0.68
CA THR A 17 -4.16 -12.42 1.02
C THR A 17 -4.68 -13.80 1.42
N GLU A 18 -3.90 -14.82 1.11
CA GLU A 18 -4.30 -16.22 0.96
C GLU A 18 -5.05 -16.77 2.17
N LYS A 19 -4.32 -17.04 3.26
CA LYS A 19 -4.90 -17.71 4.45
C LYS A 19 -5.92 -16.84 5.19
N PHE A 20 -5.87 -15.53 5.01
CA PHE A 20 -6.72 -14.60 5.75
C PHE A 20 -8.14 -14.52 5.18
N ILE A 21 -8.35 -14.90 3.92
CA ILE A 21 -9.65 -14.82 3.26
C ILE A 21 -10.43 -16.15 3.31
N GLU A 22 -9.79 -17.25 3.75
CA GLU A 22 -10.43 -18.57 3.89
C GLU A 22 -11.67 -18.57 4.79
N PRO A 23 -11.70 -17.88 5.96
CA PRO A 23 -12.91 -17.82 6.80
C PRO A 23 -14.12 -17.22 6.08
N PHE A 24 -13.89 -16.38 5.08
CA PHE A 24 -14.92 -15.73 4.29
C PHE A 24 -15.40 -16.59 3.11
N ALA A 25 -14.97 -17.86 3.04
CA ALA A 25 -15.25 -18.80 1.96
C ALA A 25 -14.75 -18.31 0.58
N ILE A 26 -13.61 -17.61 0.58
CA ILE A 26 -12.89 -17.23 -0.64
C ILE A 26 -11.67 -18.14 -0.73
N THR A 27 -11.52 -18.84 -1.86
CA THR A 27 -10.42 -19.80 -2.06
C THR A 27 -9.41 -19.23 -3.03
N VAL A 28 -8.13 -19.49 -2.77
CA VAL A 28 -7.03 -19.11 -3.66
C VAL A 28 -6.48 -20.35 -4.32
N ASN A 29 -6.43 -20.33 -5.66
CA ASN A 29 -5.81 -21.40 -6.42
C ASN A 29 -4.42 -20.94 -6.92
N PRO A 30 -3.33 -21.48 -6.36
CA PRO A 30 -1.97 -21.05 -6.68
C PRO A 30 -1.51 -21.42 -8.10
N SER A 31 -2.32 -22.12 -8.90
CA SER A 31 -1.99 -22.39 -10.31
C SER A 31 -2.18 -21.17 -11.24
N HIS A 32 -2.97 -20.18 -10.83
CA HIS A 32 -3.25 -18.98 -11.62
C HIS A 32 -3.34 -17.70 -10.79
N VAL A 33 -3.54 -17.80 -9.48
CA VAL A 33 -3.45 -16.65 -8.58
C VAL A 33 -2.02 -16.58 -8.02
N PRO A 34 -1.23 -15.55 -8.36
CA PRO A 34 0.10 -15.40 -7.80
C PRO A 34 -0.01 -15.09 -6.30
N VAL A 35 0.94 -15.62 -5.54
CA VAL A 35 0.99 -15.39 -4.09
C VAL A 35 1.32 -13.92 -3.82
N ALA A 36 0.70 -13.35 -2.79
CA ALA A 36 0.95 -11.99 -2.36
C ALA A 36 2.45 -11.75 -2.14
N LEU A 37 2.94 -10.59 -2.60
CA LEU A 37 4.35 -10.20 -2.57
C LEU A 37 5.30 -11.03 -3.45
N SER A 38 4.78 -11.98 -4.24
CA SER A 38 5.57 -12.65 -5.28
C SER A 38 5.76 -11.74 -6.50
N ARG A 39 6.75 -12.08 -7.34
CA ARG A 39 6.99 -11.41 -8.63
C ARG A 39 6.19 -12.03 -9.79
N SER A 40 5.34 -13.00 -9.49
CA SER A 40 4.55 -13.72 -10.48
C SER A 40 3.33 -12.91 -10.90
N THR A 41 2.87 -13.10 -12.14
CA THR A 41 1.61 -12.54 -12.66
C THR A 41 0.54 -13.64 -12.73
N ASP A 42 -0.64 -13.33 -13.25
CA ASP A 42 -1.68 -14.32 -13.61
C ASP A 42 -1.30 -15.15 -14.86
N LEU A 43 -0.32 -14.68 -15.63
CA LEU A 43 0.22 -15.36 -16.81
C LEU A 43 1.47 -16.17 -16.47
N MET A 44 1.31 -17.24 -15.69
CA MET A 44 2.41 -18.14 -15.31
C MET A 44 2.58 -19.34 -16.25
N GLY A 45 3.82 -19.61 -16.64
CA GLY A 45 4.25 -20.88 -17.23
C GLY A 45 4.30 -22.03 -16.21
N PHE A 46 4.57 -23.26 -16.66
CA PHE A 46 4.52 -24.44 -15.78
C PHE A 46 5.44 -24.32 -14.54
N TRP A 47 6.71 -23.94 -14.73
CA TRP A 47 7.66 -23.84 -13.62
C TRP A 47 7.36 -22.68 -12.67
N GLU A 48 6.83 -21.58 -13.20
CA GLU A 48 6.38 -20.46 -12.37
C GLU A 48 5.19 -20.86 -11.51
N ARG A 49 4.26 -21.67 -12.04
CA ARG A 49 3.17 -22.25 -11.25
C ARG A 49 3.69 -23.18 -10.16
N VAL A 50 4.67 -24.04 -10.46
CA VAL A 50 5.30 -24.91 -9.45
C VAL A 50 5.92 -24.07 -8.35
N TYR A 51 6.69 -23.04 -8.70
CA TYR A 51 7.26 -22.10 -7.74
C TYR A 51 6.17 -21.40 -6.91
N ASN A 52 5.10 -20.94 -7.56
CA ASN A 52 4.00 -20.25 -6.90
C ASN A 52 3.25 -21.16 -5.92
N VAL A 53 3.04 -22.44 -6.27
CA VAL A 53 2.48 -23.46 -5.36
C VAL A 53 3.38 -23.68 -4.16
N VAL A 54 4.69 -23.81 -4.35
CA VAL A 54 5.64 -23.97 -3.24
C VAL A 54 5.62 -22.72 -2.35
N ALA A 55 5.65 -21.53 -2.93
CA ALA A 55 5.56 -20.27 -2.19
C ALA A 55 4.24 -20.15 -1.41
N PHE A 56 3.13 -20.57 -2.02
CA PHE A 56 1.81 -20.58 -1.39
C PHE A 56 1.80 -21.48 -0.15
N ILE A 57 2.38 -22.68 -0.25
CA ILE A 57 2.50 -23.60 0.88
C ILE A 57 3.33 -22.97 2.00
N VAL A 58 4.51 -22.43 1.67
CA VAL A 58 5.40 -21.81 2.66
C VAL A 58 4.72 -20.64 3.38
N ILE A 59 4.11 -19.72 2.64
CA ILE A 59 3.44 -18.55 3.21
C ILE A 59 2.21 -18.97 4.01
N SER A 60 1.45 -19.94 3.53
CA SER A 60 0.29 -20.48 4.24
C SER A 60 0.69 -21.14 5.57
N SER A 61 1.74 -21.96 5.56
CA SER A 61 2.29 -22.56 6.77
C SER A 61 2.83 -21.52 7.74
N PHE A 62 3.49 -20.47 7.25
CA PHE A 62 3.95 -19.36 8.08
C PHE A 62 2.78 -18.60 8.72
N ALA A 63 1.72 -18.31 7.96
CA ALA A 63 0.53 -17.64 8.47
C ALA A 63 -0.13 -18.45 9.60
N GLU A 64 -0.22 -19.77 9.45
CA GLU A 64 -0.82 -20.65 10.46
C GLU A 64 0.08 -20.86 11.69
N THR A 65 1.38 -21.09 11.50
CA THR A 65 2.30 -21.46 12.58
C THR A 65 2.89 -20.27 13.34
N VAL A 66 2.98 -19.10 12.71
CA VAL A 66 3.60 -17.91 13.30
C VAL A 66 2.58 -16.80 13.45
N THR A 67 1.89 -16.40 12.38
CA THR A 67 1.02 -15.22 12.43
C THR A 67 -0.21 -15.44 13.30
N MET A 68 -0.94 -16.55 13.13
CA MET A 68 -2.15 -16.83 13.90
C MET A 68 -1.91 -16.89 15.42
N PRO A 69 -0.88 -17.59 15.93
CA PRO A 69 -0.57 -17.57 17.36
C PRO A 69 -0.25 -16.17 17.90
N VAL A 70 0.47 -15.35 17.14
CA VAL A 70 0.77 -13.96 17.52
C VAL A 70 -0.51 -13.12 17.57
N THR A 71 -1.37 -13.25 16.56
CA THR A 71 -2.67 -12.56 16.50
C THR A 71 -3.55 -12.97 17.68
N VAL A 72 -3.65 -14.26 17.99
CA VAL A 72 -4.45 -14.75 19.13
C VAL A 72 -3.91 -14.24 20.46
N GLN A 73 -2.59 -14.21 20.66
CA GLN A 73 -1.99 -13.63 21.86
C GLN A 73 -2.37 -12.15 22.02
N LEU A 74 -2.34 -11.39 20.92
CA LEU A 74 -2.75 -9.98 20.92
C LEU A 74 -4.25 -9.84 21.24
N LEU A 75 -5.10 -10.65 20.61
CA LEU A 75 -6.54 -10.66 20.90
C LEU A 75 -6.82 -11.01 22.36
N ARG A 76 -6.12 -11.99 22.93
CA ARG A 76 -6.23 -12.35 24.35
C ARG A 76 -5.88 -11.19 25.27
N LYS A 77 -4.86 -10.41 24.92
CA LYS A 77 -4.43 -9.24 25.68
C LYS A 77 -5.52 -8.16 25.75
N TYR A 78 -6.27 -7.93 24.67
CA TYR A 78 -7.28 -6.87 24.61
C TYR A 78 -8.69 -7.30 24.98
N PHE A 79 -9.06 -8.55 24.70
CA PHE A 79 -10.44 -9.05 24.84
C PHE A 79 -10.57 -10.18 25.87
N GLY A 80 -9.46 -10.62 26.47
CA GLY A 80 -9.44 -11.61 27.56
C GLY A 80 -8.98 -13.01 27.14
N PRO A 81 -8.64 -13.88 28.11
CA PRO A 81 -7.95 -15.15 27.87
C PRO A 81 -8.79 -16.20 27.13
N GLY A 82 -10.11 -16.02 27.02
CA GLY A 82 -11.03 -16.96 26.37
C GLY A 82 -10.99 -16.95 24.84
N ILE A 83 -10.19 -16.08 24.22
CA ILE A 83 -10.04 -16.05 22.76
C ILE A 83 -9.00 -17.08 22.32
N ASP A 84 -9.37 -17.99 21.42
CA ASP A 84 -8.44 -18.85 20.70
C ASP A 84 -8.52 -18.59 19.18
N SER A 85 -7.70 -19.32 18.41
CA SER A 85 -7.68 -19.21 16.95
C SER A 85 -9.02 -19.60 16.33
N THR A 86 -9.65 -20.66 16.84
CA THR A 86 -10.95 -21.14 16.38
C THR A 86 -12.03 -20.08 16.56
N TYR A 87 -12.08 -19.41 17.71
CA TYR A 87 -12.98 -18.30 17.98
C TYR A 87 -12.74 -17.15 17.00
N ALA A 88 -11.48 -16.74 16.80
CA ALA A 88 -11.15 -15.65 15.88
C ALA A 88 -11.57 -15.95 14.43
N LEU A 89 -11.33 -17.17 13.94
CA LEU A 89 -11.73 -17.61 12.61
C LEU A 89 -13.26 -17.72 12.48
N ASN A 90 -13.95 -18.22 13.50
CA ASN A 90 -15.41 -18.31 13.52
C ASN A 90 -16.08 -16.95 13.49
N VAL A 91 -15.53 -15.97 14.23
CA VAL A 91 -16.01 -14.59 14.19
C VAL A 91 -15.84 -14.02 12.78
N ALA A 92 -14.67 -14.20 12.15
CA ALA A 92 -14.46 -13.78 10.77
C ALA A 92 -15.43 -14.46 9.79
N ALA A 93 -15.69 -15.77 9.94
CA ALA A 93 -16.60 -16.51 9.08
C ALA A 93 -18.08 -16.07 9.20
N GLN A 94 -18.48 -15.61 10.39
CA GLN A 94 -19.81 -15.06 10.66
C GLN A 94 -20.03 -13.65 10.07
N SER A 95 -18.97 -13.00 9.57
CA SER A 95 -19.11 -11.70 8.92
C SER A 95 -20.01 -11.79 7.69
N THR A 96 -20.92 -10.83 7.61
CA THR A 96 -21.83 -10.65 6.47
C THR A 96 -21.08 -10.05 5.28
N PHE A 97 -20.17 -9.11 5.55
CA PHE A 97 -19.33 -8.47 4.54
C PHE A 97 -17.87 -8.45 4.98
N LEU A 98 -17.00 -8.59 3.99
CA LEU A 98 -15.56 -8.32 4.05
C LEU A 98 -15.28 -7.13 3.15
N LEU A 99 -14.93 -5.99 3.74
CA LEU A 99 -14.43 -4.84 3.00
C LEU A 99 -12.93 -5.01 2.80
N THR A 100 -12.44 -5.05 1.56
CA THR A 100 -11.01 -5.14 1.27
C THR A 100 -10.52 -3.88 0.59
N ASN A 101 -9.32 -3.43 0.96
CA ASN A 101 -8.65 -2.36 0.24
C ASN A 101 -8.13 -2.87 -1.10
N GLY A 102 -8.82 -2.53 -2.17
CA GLY A 102 -8.45 -2.95 -3.52
C GLY A 102 -9.43 -2.45 -4.56
N ASN A 103 -9.20 -2.89 -5.80
CA ASN A 103 -10.05 -2.62 -6.94
C ASN A 103 -10.19 -3.92 -7.75
N GLU A 104 -11.43 -4.30 -8.06
CA GLU A 104 -11.75 -5.53 -8.79
C GLU A 104 -11.09 -5.64 -10.16
N PHE A 105 -10.81 -4.51 -10.82
CA PHE A 105 -10.21 -4.46 -12.14
C PHE A 105 -8.67 -4.55 -12.12
N ILE A 106 -8.05 -4.32 -10.96
CA ILE A 106 -6.59 -4.35 -10.79
C ILE A 106 -6.14 -5.65 -10.10
N ASP A 107 -7.00 -6.24 -9.27
CA ASP A 107 -6.69 -7.50 -8.59
C ASP A 107 -6.66 -8.68 -9.59
N PHE A 108 -5.90 -9.72 -9.23
CA PHE A 108 -5.80 -10.93 -10.02
C PHE A 108 -7.14 -11.67 -10.08
N PRO A 109 -7.52 -12.21 -11.25
CA PRO A 109 -8.79 -12.89 -11.43
C PRO A 109 -8.86 -14.12 -10.54
N ARG A 110 -9.86 -14.16 -9.66
CA ARG A 110 -10.12 -15.28 -8.75
C ARG A 110 -11.60 -15.41 -8.42
N PRO A 111 -12.09 -16.60 -8.04
CA PRO A 111 -13.45 -16.75 -7.57
C PRO A 111 -13.69 -15.93 -6.29
N ILE A 112 -14.60 -14.97 -6.36
CA ILE A 112 -15.06 -14.18 -5.22
C ILE A 112 -16.55 -14.44 -4.98
N ASN A 113 -17.01 -14.17 -3.76
CA ASN A 113 -18.42 -14.29 -3.38
C ASN A 113 -18.99 -12.93 -2.98
N SER A 114 -20.32 -12.84 -2.81
CA SER A 114 -21.02 -11.59 -2.50
C SER A 114 -20.75 -11.03 -1.09
N LYS A 115 -19.99 -11.74 -0.23
CA LYS A 115 -19.51 -11.16 1.02
C LYS A 115 -18.40 -10.14 0.77
N LEU A 116 -17.65 -10.29 -0.32
CA LEU A 116 -16.53 -9.40 -0.62
C LEU A 116 -17.03 -8.09 -1.23
N VAL A 117 -16.58 -6.98 -0.69
CA VAL A 117 -16.77 -5.65 -1.24
C VAL A 117 -15.41 -4.98 -1.36
N TYR A 118 -15.02 -4.64 -2.58
CA TYR A 118 -13.84 -3.81 -2.82
C TYR A 118 -14.17 -2.37 -2.44
N VAL A 119 -13.36 -1.82 -1.54
CA VAL A 119 -13.41 -0.41 -1.19
C VAL A 119 -11.99 0.11 -1.33
N SER A 120 -11.75 0.95 -2.33
CA SER A 120 -10.46 1.63 -2.44
C SER A 120 -10.33 2.70 -1.35
N ASP A 121 -9.11 2.96 -0.89
CA ASP A 121 -8.78 4.08 0.01
C ASP A 121 -9.51 4.06 1.36
N ILE A 122 -9.69 2.86 1.93
CA ILE A 122 -10.25 2.71 3.29
C ILE A 122 -9.36 3.47 4.29
N GLY A 123 -9.88 4.58 4.81
CA GLY A 123 -9.21 5.38 5.84
C GLY A 123 -8.42 6.59 5.32
N ILE A 124 -8.44 6.88 4.01
CA ILE A 124 -7.89 8.15 3.50
C ILE A 124 -8.94 9.25 3.67
N GLY A 125 -8.59 10.28 4.44
CA GLY A 125 -9.43 11.46 4.63
C GLY A 125 -9.47 12.34 3.38
N LYS A 126 -10.39 13.30 3.34
CA LYS A 126 -10.34 14.34 2.30
C LYS A 126 -9.05 15.15 2.45
N PRO A 127 -8.28 15.35 1.36
CA PRO A 127 -7.11 16.23 1.38
C PRO A 127 -7.45 17.56 2.03
N GLN A 128 -6.62 17.98 2.96
CA GLN A 128 -6.68 19.30 3.58
C GLN A 128 -5.78 20.27 2.79
N PRO A 129 -6.02 21.59 2.90
CA PRO A 129 -5.10 22.58 2.34
C PRO A 129 -3.68 22.39 2.88
N LEU A 130 -2.69 22.52 2.00
CA LEU A 130 -1.28 22.45 2.39
C LEU A 130 -0.94 23.57 3.38
N ASN A 131 0.02 23.28 4.28
CA ASN A 131 0.59 24.33 5.12
C ASN A 131 1.45 25.30 4.28
N GLU A 132 1.79 26.45 4.84
CA GLU A 132 2.58 27.47 4.13
C GLU A 132 3.92 26.94 3.62
N GLU A 133 4.56 26.03 4.35
CA GLU A 133 5.84 25.44 3.95
C GLU A 133 5.74 24.65 2.65
N PHE A 134 4.78 23.72 2.56
CA PHE A 134 4.57 22.92 1.37
C PHE A 134 3.97 23.75 0.24
N GLN A 135 3.09 24.71 0.53
CA GLN A 135 2.56 25.63 -0.48
C GLN A 135 3.68 26.44 -1.15
N ASN A 136 4.56 27.05 -0.36
CA ASN A 136 5.70 27.81 -0.90
C ASN A 136 6.65 26.90 -1.70
N LEU A 137 6.83 25.66 -1.28
CA LEU A 137 7.63 24.68 -2.02
C LEU A 137 7.00 24.33 -3.36
N MET A 138 5.69 24.14 -3.42
CA MET A 138 4.93 23.93 -4.64
C MET A 138 5.04 25.16 -5.57
N ASP A 139 4.80 26.36 -5.04
CA ASP A 139 4.79 27.61 -5.80
C ASP A 139 6.18 28.01 -6.34
N SER A 140 7.25 27.62 -5.65
CA SER A 140 8.63 27.91 -6.07
C SER A 140 9.20 26.91 -7.08
N ALA A 141 8.54 25.76 -7.27
CA ALA A 141 8.97 24.75 -8.23
C ALA A 141 8.74 25.24 -9.66
N LYS A 142 9.77 25.11 -10.51
CA LYS A 142 9.74 25.63 -11.89
C LYS A 142 9.28 24.62 -12.94
N GLY A 143 9.62 23.35 -12.75
CA GLY A 143 9.36 22.29 -13.72
C GLY A 143 8.45 21.17 -13.24
N GLY A 144 7.94 21.25 -12.00
CA GLY A 144 7.10 20.22 -11.38
C GLY A 144 7.64 19.75 -10.02
N VAL A 145 6.85 18.95 -9.31
CA VAL A 145 7.18 18.46 -7.97
C VAL A 145 7.01 16.95 -7.88
N MET A 146 8.11 16.25 -7.62
CA MET A 146 8.07 14.81 -7.42
C MET A 146 8.13 14.44 -5.94
N LEU A 147 7.12 13.70 -5.48
CA LEU A 147 7.12 13.13 -4.14
C LEU A 147 7.75 11.73 -4.17
N VAL A 148 8.76 11.52 -3.32
CA VAL A 148 9.44 10.23 -3.15
C VAL A 148 9.35 9.79 -1.69
N SER A 149 8.73 8.63 -1.44
CA SER A 149 8.52 8.09 -0.10
C SER A 149 8.57 6.56 -0.11
N MET A 150 9.13 5.93 0.94
CA MET A 150 9.09 4.47 1.14
C MET A 150 7.88 4.01 1.99
N GLY A 151 6.92 4.91 2.22
CA GLY A 151 5.82 4.68 3.16
C GLY A 151 6.27 4.76 4.63
N SER A 152 5.54 4.07 5.52
CA SER A 152 5.81 4.08 6.97
C SER A 152 6.58 2.86 7.47
N ILE A 153 6.67 1.79 6.66
CA ILE A 153 7.26 0.51 7.06
C ILE A 153 8.79 0.52 6.84
N VAL A 154 9.25 1.10 5.73
CA VAL A 154 10.66 1.17 5.37
C VAL A 154 11.10 2.63 5.44
N ALA A 155 12.18 2.90 6.17
CA ALA A 155 12.78 4.23 6.22
C ALA A 155 13.75 4.39 5.04
N SER A 156 13.65 5.50 4.31
CA SER A 156 14.57 5.82 3.20
C SER A 156 16.02 5.89 3.66
N SER A 157 16.25 6.34 4.90
CA SER A 157 17.60 6.44 5.48
C SER A 157 18.31 5.09 5.63
N ARG A 158 17.54 4.00 5.78
CA ARG A 158 18.05 2.62 5.92
C ARG A 158 18.40 1.96 4.58
N MET A 159 18.16 2.62 3.45
CA MET A 159 18.58 2.10 2.17
C MET A 159 20.12 1.97 2.11
N PRO A 160 20.65 0.91 1.47
CA PRO A 160 22.07 0.80 1.18
C PRO A 160 22.60 2.04 0.44
N MET A 161 23.83 2.46 0.75
CA MET A 161 24.39 3.72 0.23
C MET A 161 24.43 3.77 -1.30
N ASN A 162 24.65 2.64 -1.98
CA ASN A 162 24.61 2.55 -3.44
C ASN A 162 23.22 2.89 -4.00
N ILE A 163 22.14 2.49 -3.33
CA ILE A 163 20.76 2.81 -3.74
C ILE A 163 20.46 4.29 -3.45
N LYS A 164 20.86 4.79 -2.28
CA LYS A 164 20.74 6.21 -1.93
C LYS A 164 21.45 7.12 -2.95
N ASN A 165 22.65 6.75 -3.35
CA ASN A 165 23.42 7.45 -4.39
C ASN A 165 22.75 7.37 -5.77
N ALA A 166 22.11 6.24 -6.10
CA ALA A 166 21.36 6.10 -7.34
C ALA A 166 20.16 7.07 -7.36
N PHE A 167 19.39 7.17 -6.27
CA PHE A 167 18.31 8.16 -6.16
C PHE A 167 18.81 9.59 -6.34
N VAL A 168 19.85 9.98 -5.58
CA VAL A 168 20.42 11.32 -5.67
C VAL A 168 20.95 11.63 -7.07
N SER A 169 21.62 10.67 -7.71
CA SER A 169 22.11 10.82 -9.09
C SER A 169 20.95 10.99 -10.09
N SER A 170 19.87 10.23 -9.93
CA SER A 170 18.66 10.38 -10.72
C SER A 170 18.00 11.74 -10.50
N PHE A 171 17.89 12.22 -9.25
CA PHE A 171 17.31 13.53 -8.95
C PHE A 171 18.13 14.66 -9.59
N ARG A 172 19.46 14.57 -9.55
CA ARG A 172 20.36 15.54 -10.19
C ARG A 172 20.22 15.58 -11.72
N ALA A 173 19.83 14.47 -12.34
CA ALA A 173 19.60 14.42 -13.79
C ALA A 173 18.40 15.27 -14.24
N PHE A 174 17.51 15.65 -13.31
CA PHE A 174 16.32 16.46 -13.57
C PHE A 174 16.32 17.75 -12.72
N PRO A 175 17.24 18.70 -12.98
CA PRO A 175 17.42 19.89 -12.14
C PRO A 175 16.20 20.84 -12.12
N ASN A 176 15.30 20.73 -13.10
CA ASN A 176 14.08 21.52 -13.17
C ASN A 176 12.94 20.96 -12.30
N ILE A 177 13.05 19.71 -11.83
CA ILE A 177 12.05 19.05 -10.98
C ILE A 177 12.49 19.15 -9.52
N THR A 178 11.59 19.62 -8.66
CA THR A 178 11.80 19.63 -7.21
C THR A 178 11.41 18.26 -6.64
N PHE A 179 12.36 17.54 -6.06
CA PHE A 179 12.12 16.25 -5.42
C PHE A 179 11.90 16.42 -3.92
N ILE A 180 10.67 16.20 -3.45
CA ILE A 180 10.38 16.07 -2.02
C ILE A 180 10.67 14.62 -1.64
N TRP A 181 11.78 14.39 -0.94
CA TRP A 181 12.16 13.05 -0.50
C TRP A 181 11.89 12.89 1.00
N LYS A 182 10.98 11.97 1.34
CA LYS A 182 10.80 11.55 2.73
C LYS A 182 12.03 10.79 3.19
N TYR A 183 12.81 11.39 4.07
CA TYR A 183 14.09 10.89 4.54
C TYR A 183 14.27 11.21 6.03
N GLU A 184 14.55 10.18 6.82
CA GLU A 184 14.40 10.23 8.28
C GLU A 184 15.64 10.77 9.02
N GLU A 185 16.79 10.91 8.35
CA GLU A 185 18.08 11.30 8.96
C GLU A 185 18.61 12.63 8.39
N ASP A 186 19.31 13.41 9.21
CA ASP A 186 19.92 14.69 8.81
C ASP A 186 21.40 14.48 8.42
N ASP A 187 21.64 13.80 7.28
CA ASP A 187 22.98 13.61 6.72
C ASP A 187 23.30 14.57 5.56
N ASP A 188 24.54 14.57 5.08
CA ASP A 188 24.98 15.40 3.94
C ASP A 188 24.57 14.81 2.58
N LEU A 189 23.76 13.75 2.55
CA LEU A 189 23.37 13.12 1.30
C LEU A 189 22.53 14.09 0.45
N GLY A 190 23.05 14.46 -0.72
CA GLY A 190 22.37 15.34 -1.68
C GLY A 190 22.26 16.80 -1.23
N CYS A 191 22.99 17.23 -0.19
CA CYS A 191 22.96 18.61 0.30
C CYS A 191 23.52 19.64 -0.70
N ASP A 192 24.29 19.17 -1.68
CA ASP A 192 24.87 19.94 -2.78
C ASP A 192 23.87 20.27 -3.89
N SER A 193 22.69 19.65 -3.88
CA SER A 193 21.66 19.84 -4.90
C SER A 193 20.53 20.74 -4.38
N GLN A 194 20.19 21.76 -5.15
CA GLN A 194 19.08 22.67 -4.85
C GLN A 194 17.70 22.07 -5.15
N ASN A 195 17.65 21.00 -5.94
CA ASN A 195 16.40 20.39 -6.40
C ASN A 195 15.98 19.17 -5.56
N ILE A 196 16.70 18.86 -4.47
CA ILE A 196 16.37 17.79 -3.53
C ILE A 196 15.99 18.39 -2.18
N VAL A 197 14.74 18.19 -1.76
CA VAL A 197 14.23 18.63 -0.47
C VAL A 197 13.96 17.41 0.41
N LYS A 198 14.82 17.19 1.41
CA LYS A 198 14.64 16.13 2.40
C LYS A 198 13.68 16.58 3.51
N LYS A 199 12.69 15.74 3.82
CA LYS A 199 11.77 15.95 4.95
C LYS A 199 11.58 14.67 5.73
N LYS A 200 11.61 14.74 7.06
CA LYS A 200 11.34 13.57 7.93
C LYS A 200 9.88 13.14 7.85
N TRP A 201 8.99 14.10 7.63
CA TRP A 201 7.55 13.89 7.54
C TRP A 201 6.96 14.74 6.40
N ILE A 202 5.96 14.19 5.73
CA ILE A 202 5.25 14.82 4.61
C ILE A 202 3.74 14.58 4.74
N PRO A 203 2.88 15.58 4.45
CA PRO A 203 1.44 15.40 4.38
C PRO A 203 1.08 14.73 3.05
N GLN A 204 1.39 13.44 2.94
CA GLN A 204 1.34 12.70 1.66
C GLN A 204 -0.04 12.75 1.00
N ALA A 205 -1.14 12.59 1.76
CA ALA A 205 -2.49 12.66 1.21
C ALA A 205 -2.86 14.06 0.68
N ASP A 206 -2.41 15.11 1.39
CA ASP A 206 -2.70 16.50 1.02
C ASP A 206 -1.89 16.89 -0.23
N LEU A 207 -0.60 16.52 -0.29
CA LEU A 207 0.25 16.75 -1.46
C LEU A 207 -0.29 16.03 -2.71
N ILE A 208 -0.72 14.77 -2.58
CA ILE A 208 -1.33 14.02 -3.68
C ILE A 208 -2.68 14.65 -4.09
N GLY A 209 -3.45 15.17 -3.14
CA GLY A 209 -4.69 15.90 -3.42
C GLY A 209 -4.46 17.19 -4.21
N GLU A 210 -3.42 17.95 -3.86
CA GLU A 210 -3.02 19.17 -4.57
C GLU A 210 -2.62 18.85 -6.01
N PHE A 211 -1.72 17.87 -6.19
CA PHE A 211 -1.29 17.36 -7.48
C PHE A 211 -2.46 16.95 -8.41
N SER A 212 -3.41 16.18 -7.89
CA SER A 212 -4.59 15.75 -8.65
C SER A 212 -5.46 16.94 -9.04
N SER A 213 -5.55 17.96 -8.20
CA SER A 213 -6.32 19.17 -8.49
C SER A 213 -5.64 19.97 -9.59
N SER A 214 -4.33 20.20 -9.51
CA SER A 214 -3.56 20.92 -10.54
C SER A 214 -3.66 20.25 -11.92
N CYS A 215 -3.57 18.91 -11.99
CA CYS A 215 -3.70 18.20 -13.27
C CYS A 215 -5.12 18.20 -13.83
N ALA A 216 -6.17 18.25 -12.99
CA ALA A 216 -7.56 18.34 -13.47
C ALA A 216 -7.85 19.67 -14.19
N PHE A 217 -7.06 20.71 -13.94
CA PHE A 217 -7.19 22.04 -14.56
C PHE A 217 -6.15 22.33 -15.64
N ALA A 218 -5.27 21.37 -15.97
CA ALA A 218 -4.24 21.54 -16.99
C ALA A 218 -4.82 21.42 -18.43
N PRO A 219 -4.35 22.23 -19.40
CA PRO A 219 -4.68 22.05 -20.81
C PRO A 219 -4.33 20.63 -21.30
N PRO A 220 -5.04 20.08 -22.31
CA PRO A 220 -4.80 18.72 -22.84
C PRO A 220 -3.37 18.46 -23.38
N GLU A 221 -2.61 19.54 -23.58
CA GLU A 221 -1.29 19.59 -24.19
C GLU A 221 -0.17 19.44 -23.15
N ASP A 222 -0.49 19.65 -21.87
CA ASP A 222 0.40 19.45 -20.74
C ASP A 222 0.23 18.01 -20.24
N HIS A 223 1.20 17.15 -20.53
CA HIS A 223 1.22 15.75 -20.07
C HIS A 223 1.40 15.68 -18.54
N CYS A 224 0.32 15.90 -17.81
CA CYS A 224 0.26 15.76 -16.36
C CYS A 224 0.20 14.27 -16.00
N CYS A 225 1.36 13.60 -16.01
CA CYS A 225 1.48 12.18 -15.71
C CYS A 225 1.61 11.94 -14.20
N CYS A 226 0.51 12.07 -13.44
CA CYS A 226 0.47 11.58 -12.06
C CYS A 226 0.48 10.05 -12.03
N VAL A 227 1.68 9.48 -12.20
CA VAL A 227 1.93 8.05 -12.02
C VAL A 227 2.06 7.79 -10.53
N HIS A 228 1.03 7.22 -9.94
CA HIS A 228 1.07 6.72 -8.57
C HIS A 228 1.54 5.26 -8.60
N ILE A 229 2.85 5.03 -8.43
CA ILE A 229 3.35 3.66 -8.29
C ILE A 229 3.15 3.25 -6.83
N THR A 230 2.13 2.44 -6.57
CA THR A 230 1.87 1.89 -5.23
C THR A 230 2.65 0.59 -5.06
N GLY A 231 3.76 0.63 -4.31
CA GLY A 231 4.57 -0.51 -3.85
C GLY A 231 5.30 -0.16 -2.55
N PHE A 232 6.40 -0.86 -2.21
CA PHE A 232 7.30 -0.44 -1.10
C PHE A 232 7.87 0.99 -1.28
N ILE A 233 7.73 1.54 -2.50
CA ILE A 233 8.10 2.89 -2.90
C ILE A 233 6.83 3.55 -3.43
N THR A 234 6.46 4.71 -2.90
CA THR A 234 5.52 5.64 -3.50
C THR A 234 6.33 6.71 -4.23
N VAL A 235 6.20 6.72 -5.56
CA VAL A 235 6.59 7.86 -6.40
C VAL A 235 5.31 8.47 -6.94
N SER A 236 5.13 9.77 -6.73
CA SER A 236 4.07 10.56 -7.37
C SER A 236 4.73 11.68 -8.15
N VAL A 237 4.42 11.77 -9.45
CA VAL A 237 5.02 12.72 -10.40
C VAL A 237 3.95 13.68 -10.87
N CYS A 238 4.02 14.95 -10.52
CA CYS A 238 3.23 16.03 -11.14
C CYS A 238 4.00 17.37 -11.54
#